data_AF-A0A2N5KUE4-F1
#
_entry.id   AF-A0A2N5KUE4-F1
#
_cell.length_a   1.000
_cell.length_b   1.000
_cell.length_c   1.000
_cell.angle_alpha   90.00
_cell.angle_beta   90.00
_cell.angle_gamma   90.00
#
_symmetry.space_group_name_H-M   'P 1'
#
loop_
_entity.id
_entity.type
_entity.pdbx_description
1 polymer ?
#
loop_
_entity_poly.entity_id
_entity_poly.type
_entity_poly.pdbx_seq_one_letter_code
_entity_poly.pdbx_strand_id
1 'polypeptide(L)'
;MAQPEGNGAGDPRRQDGPEGRNGAPDEGDATAEIPVPEGPGAENGDADASEDAGELRHRLEARKRHLKELYDEISTLRLAADEARVRAEASGTRVAELEEERERLRERIAEFEEEERRRWRRREGQDRRVARLGRELERRDAEIQRLETLVEQRAGEIEAYGRETKDAVSRKDVALEEALRRIEGLERDLEERESVAADLGDTIGRLRAELDLEYELRRRMAEPENRIRAGIDLFNGSEHLRSVGSISKSLGSPEVHVALEPDVDEPPIILTFTWQGITWQAYAANPGLAVEEPRVYQTGAGEDLSGVDHEPPNARLGPGGRVFLGL
;
A
#
# COMPACT_ATOMS: atom_id res chain seq x y z
N MET A 1 -36.78 -12.30 1.97
CA MET A 1 -37.55 -12.07 0.72
C MET A 1 -36.74 -12.76 -0.38
N ALA A 2 -37.17 -13.80 -1.09
CA ALA A 2 -38.49 -14.29 -1.41
C ALA A 2 -38.51 -15.83 -1.46
N GLN A 3 -39.64 -16.40 -1.03
CA GLN A 3 -40.20 -17.70 -1.44
C GLN A 3 -40.62 -17.61 -2.93
N PRO A 4 -40.92 -18.71 -3.69
CA PRO A 4 -41.96 -19.66 -3.25
C PRO A 4 -42.00 -21.09 -3.86
N GLU A 5 -42.99 -21.85 -3.33
CA GLU A 5 -43.76 -23.04 -3.84
C GLU A 5 -43.01 -24.32 -4.23
N GLY A 6 -43.40 -25.54 -3.85
CA GLY A 6 -44.71 -26.03 -3.39
C GLY A 6 -45.31 -26.97 -4.45
N ASN A 7 -45.08 -28.28 -4.33
CA ASN A 7 -45.79 -29.39 -4.99
C ASN A 7 -45.09 -30.70 -4.56
N GLY A 8 -45.70 -31.82 -4.22
CA GLY A 8 -47.08 -32.30 -4.15
C GLY A 8 -46.95 -33.79 -3.83
N ALA A 9 -47.42 -34.23 -2.67
CA ALA A 9 -48.52 -35.20 -2.53
C ALA A 9 -48.47 -36.41 -3.48
N GLY A 10 -48.26 -37.61 -2.94
CA GLY A 10 -48.39 -38.87 -3.67
C GLY A 10 -48.12 -40.11 -2.82
N ASP A 11 -48.98 -40.37 -1.83
CA ASP A 11 -49.17 -41.70 -1.21
C ASP A 11 -50.40 -42.34 -1.87
N PRO A 12 -50.35 -43.64 -2.20
CA PRO A 12 -51.48 -44.48 -1.84
C PRO A 12 -51.07 -45.84 -1.24
N ARG A 13 -51.48 -46.03 0.01
CA ARG A 13 -52.44 -47.03 0.50
C ARG A 13 -52.41 -48.44 -0.13
N ARG A 14 -52.20 -49.40 0.77
CA ARG A 14 -52.98 -50.65 1.01
C ARG A 14 -53.14 -51.66 -0.13
N GLN A 15 -52.69 -52.90 0.13
CA GLN A 15 -53.60 -54.06 0.17
C GLN A 15 -52.97 -55.24 0.95
N ASP A 16 -53.53 -55.49 2.13
CA ASP A 16 -53.56 -56.80 2.79
C ASP A 16 -54.58 -57.70 2.07
N GLY A 17 -54.31 -59.00 1.97
CA GLY A 17 -55.37 -60.00 1.79
C GLY A 17 -54.93 -61.35 1.18
N PRO A 18 -55.60 -62.48 1.52
CA PRO A 18 -54.92 -63.72 1.86
C PRO A 18 -55.46 -64.98 1.10
N GLU A 19 -55.01 -66.15 1.57
CA GLU A 19 -55.67 -67.48 1.45
C GLU A 19 -55.82 -68.14 0.06
N GLY A 20 -55.11 -69.26 -0.11
CA GLY A 20 -55.34 -70.26 -1.16
C GLY A 20 -55.32 -71.66 -0.55
N ARG A 21 -56.51 -72.20 -0.32
CA ARG A 21 -56.85 -73.50 0.28
C ARG A 21 -57.04 -74.56 -0.83
N ASN A 22 -56.90 -75.82 -0.44
CA ASN A 22 -57.54 -77.03 -0.98
C ASN A 22 -56.97 -77.72 -2.23
N GLY A 23 -56.79 -79.05 -2.11
CA GLY A 23 -56.60 -79.96 -3.23
C GLY A 23 -56.16 -81.36 -2.82
N ALA A 24 -56.95 -82.06 -1.99
CA ALA A 24 -56.90 -83.52 -1.86
C ALA A 24 -57.63 -84.18 -3.07
N PRO A 25 -57.32 -85.45 -3.37
CA PRO A 25 -58.40 -86.44 -3.49
C PRO A 25 -58.01 -87.76 -2.79
N ASP A 26 -58.77 -88.23 -1.82
CA ASP A 26 -60.09 -88.90 -1.87
C ASP A 26 -59.94 -90.42 -2.09
N GLU A 27 -60.25 -91.13 -1.01
CA GLU A 27 -60.29 -92.58 -0.86
C GLU A 27 -61.57 -93.10 -1.52
N GLY A 28 -61.45 -94.04 -2.45
CA GLY A 28 -62.58 -94.69 -3.12
C GLY A 28 -62.58 -96.19 -2.88
N ASP A 29 -63.16 -96.59 -1.75
CA ASP A 29 -63.69 -97.92 -1.46
C ASP A 29 -64.85 -98.24 -2.42
N ALA A 30 -64.78 -99.39 -3.10
CA ALA A 30 -65.91 -99.95 -3.84
C ALA A 30 -65.74 -101.47 -4.00
N THR A 31 -66.24 -102.15 -2.98
CA THR A 31 -66.77 -103.51 -2.99
C THR A 31 -67.69 -103.78 -4.20
N ALA A 32 -67.49 -104.90 -4.88
CA ALA A 32 -68.46 -105.47 -5.84
C ALA A 32 -68.37 -107.01 -5.82
N GLU A 33 -69.32 -107.61 -5.09
CA GLU A 33 -69.62 -109.04 -5.08
C GLU A 33 -70.53 -109.46 -6.25
N ILE A 34 -70.70 -110.80 -6.38
CA ILE A 34 -71.83 -111.57 -6.98
C ILE A 34 -71.66 -111.90 -8.50
N PRO A 35 -72.01 -113.13 -9.04
CA PRO A 35 -72.93 -114.16 -8.50
C PRO A 35 -72.50 -115.65 -8.52
N VAL A 36 -73.21 -116.35 -7.64
CA VAL A 36 -73.55 -117.79 -7.55
C VAL A 36 -74.27 -118.30 -8.82
N PRO A 37 -74.28 -119.63 -9.09
CA PRO A 37 -75.59 -120.30 -9.15
C PRO A 37 -75.60 -121.64 -8.40
N GLU A 38 -76.68 -121.83 -7.64
CA GLU A 38 -77.12 -123.07 -6.99
C GLU A 38 -77.77 -124.03 -8.00
N GLY A 39 -77.63 -125.33 -7.72
CA GLY A 39 -78.63 -126.43 -7.82
C GLY A 39 -79.49 -126.60 -9.08
N PRO A 40 -79.76 -127.84 -9.53
CA PRO A 40 -80.50 -128.84 -8.73
C PRO A 40 -79.89 -130.25 -8.90
N GLY A 41 -80.19 -131.32 -8.17
CA GLY A 41 -81.48 -131.88 -7.76
C GLY A 41 -81.45 -133.37 -8.14
N ALA A 42 -81.71 -134.22 -7.15
CA ALA A 42 -81.65 -135.68 -7.15
C ALA A 42 -82.40 -136.41 -8.29
N GLU A 43 -81.92 -137.60 -8.66
CA GLU A 43 -82.57 -138.93 -8.44
C GLU A 43 -82.11 -140.00 -9.45
N ASN A 44 -81.67 -141.14 -8.91
CA ASN A 44 -81.75 -142.54 -9.36
C ASN A 44 -81.93 -142.90 -10.86
N GLY A 45 -81.13 -143.88 -11.31
CA GLY A 45 -81.59 -144.91 -12.26
C GLY A 45 -80.67 -145.21 -13.44
N ASP A 46 -79.87 -146.26 -13.28
CA ASP A 46 -79.43 -147.28 -14.26
C ASP A 46 -78.96 -146.94 -15.70
N ALA A 47 -77.76 -147.50 -15.99
CA ALA A 47 -77.20 -147.94 -17.27
C ALA A 47 -76.61 -146.89 -18.24
N ASP A 48 -75.28 -146.77 -18.30
CA ASP A 48 -74.41 -147.43 -19.31
C ASP A 48 -72.96 -146.85 -19.24
N ALA A 49 -72.03 -147.61 -18.64
CA ALA A 49 -70.70 -147.14 -18.25
C ALA A 49 -69.65 -147.46 -19.32
N SER A 50 -69.43 -146.55 -20.28
CA SER A 50 -68.30 -146.65 -21.23
C SER A 50 -67.87 -145.31 -21.87
N GLU A 51 -68.77 -144.31 -21.99
CA GLU A 51 -68.46 -143.03 -22.66
C GLU A 51 -67.90 -141.92 -21.74
N ASP A 52 -68.18 -141.95 -20.42
CA ASP A 52 -67.77 -140.92 -19.44
C ASP A 52 -66.24 -140.82 -19.20
N ALA A 53 -65.49 -141.90 -19.45
CA ALA A 53 -64.04 -141.93 -19.19
C ALA A 53 -63.24 -141.10 -20.24
N GLY A 54 -63.79 -140.88 -21.43
CA GLY A 54 -63.17 -140.10 -22.51
C GLY A 54 -63.29 -138.59 -22.29
N GLU A 55 -64.48 -138.13 -21.88
CA GLU A 55 -64.73 -136.72 -21.57
C GLU A 55 -63.88 -136.22 -20.40
N LEU A 56 -63.72 -137.03 -19.35
CA LEU A 56 -62.87 -136.70 -18.21
C LEU A 56 -61.40 -136.51 -18.59
N ARG A 57 -60.89 -137.30 -19.57
CA ARG A 57 -59.52 -137.16 -20.07
C ARG A 57 -59.33 -135.87 -20.86
N HIS A 58 -60.26 -135.53 -21.75
CA HIS A 58 -60.21 -134.26 -22.49
C HIS A 58 -60.34 -133.04 -21.56
N ARG A 59 -61.17 -133.12 -20.51
CA ARG A 59 -61.28 -132.08 -19.48
C ARG A 59 -59.99 -131.93 -18.69
N LEU A 60 -59.31 -133.03 -18.36
CA LEU A 60 -57.99 -133.03 -17.72
C LEU A 60 -56.89 -132.46 -18.62
N GLU A 61 -56.89 -132.78 -19.91
CA GLU A 61 -55.92 -132.22 -20.86
C GLU A 61 -56.15 -130.73 -21.13
N ALA A 62 -57.42 -130.29 -21.22
CA ALA A 62 -57.75 -128.87 -21.30
C ALA A 62 -57.31 -128.13 -20.03
N ARG A 63 -57.56 -128.70 -18.84
CA ARG A 63 -57.06 -128.14 -17.57
C ARG A 63 -55.54 -128.13 -17.48
N LYS A 64 -54.85 -129.15 -18.01
CA LYS A 64 -53.37 -129.18 -18.05
C LYS A 64 -52.81 -128.11 -18.99
N ARG A 65 -53.44 -127.90 -20.16
CA ARG A 65 -53.08 -126.80 -21.08
C ARG A 65 -53.32 -125.45 -20.42
N HIS A 66 -54.47 -125.26 -19.79
CA HIS A 66 -54.78 -124.04 -19.05
C HIS A 66 -53.85 -123.82 -17.86
N LEU A 67 -53.47 -124.87 -17.12
CA LEU A 67 -52.48 -124.77 -16.04
C LEU A 67 -51.10 -124.36 -16.58
N LYS A 68 -50.72 -124.84 -17.77
CA LYS A 68 -49.49 -124.44 -18.44
C LYS A 68 -49.55 -122.99 -18.91
N GLU A 69 -50.65 -122.56 -19.51
CA GLU A 69 -50.89 -121.16 -19.90
C GLU A 69 -50.83 -120.23 -18.68
N LEU A 70 -51.48 -120.60 -17.57
CA LEU A 70 -51.41 -119.85 -16.32
C LEU A 70 -49.99 -119.84 -15.73
N TYR A 71 -49.24 -120.94 -15.85
CA TYR A 71 -47.85 -120.99 -15.41
C TYR A 71 -46.95 -120.09 -16.27
N ASP A 72 -47.12 -120.13 -17.59
CA ASP A 72 -46.41 -119.28 -18.54
C ASP A 72 -46.78 -117.80 -18.29
N GLU A 73 -48.06 -117.49 -18.07
CA GLU A 73 -48.55 -116.16 -17.72
C GLU A 73 -47.95 -115.68 -16.39
N ILE A 74 -47.99 -116.50 -15.32
CA ILE A 74 -47.34 -116.18 -14.03
C ILE A 74 -45.82 -115.96 -14.22
N SER A 75 -45.16 -116.74 -15.06
CA SER A 75 -43.73 -116.57 -15.32
C SER A 75 -43.42 -115.25 -16.03
N THR A 76 -44.25 -114.85 -16.99
CA THR A 76 -44.12 -113.55 -17.69
C THR A 76 -44.42 -112.39 -16.76
N LEU A 77 -45.44 -112.49 -15.90
CA LEU A 77 -45.77 -111.48 -14.90
C LEU A 77 -44.66 -111.34 -13.85
N ARG A 78 -44.04 -112.45 -13.42
CA ARG A 78 -42.88 -112.41 -12.52
C ARG A 78 -41.68 -111.73 -13.17
N LEU A 79 -41.35 -112.06 -14.41
CA LEU A 79 -40.28 -111.40 -15.16
C LEU A 79 -40.56 -109.91 -15.32
N ALA A 80 -41.80 -109.52 -15.67
CA ALA A 80 -42.20 -108.13 -15.78
C ALA A 80 -42.13 -107.38 -14.43
N ALA A 81 -42.50 -108.03 -13.33
CA ALA A 81 -42.39 -107.48 -11.97
C ALA A 81 -40.93 -107.30 -11.54
N ASP A 82 -40.06 -108.27 -11.82
CA ASP A 82 -38.62 -108.18 -11.55
C ASP A 82 -37.97 -107.10 -12.42
N GLU A 83 -38.32 -107.00 -13.71
CA GLU A 83 -37.88 -105.91 -14.58
C GLU A 83 -38.36 -104.54 -14.09
N ALA A 84 -39.62 -104.43 -13.66
CA ALA A 84 -40.16 -103.19 -13.10
C ALA A 84 -39.44 -102.81 -11.79
N ARG A 85 -39.12 -103.79 -10.95
CA ARG A 85 -38.33 -103.59 -9.73
C ARG A 85 -36.92 -103.10 -10.04
N VAL A 86 -36.21 -103.74 -10.97
CA VAL A 86 -34.86 -103.32 -11.37
C VAL A 86 -34.89 -101.90 -11.97
N ARG A 87 -35.90 -101.56 -12.77
CA ARG A 87 -36.08 -100.19 -13.29
C ARG A 87 -36.37 -99.19 -12.18
N ALA A 88 -37.20 -99.55 -11.20
CA ALA A 88 -37.48 -98.71 -10.04
C ALA A 88 -36.23 -98.47 -9.20
N GLU A 89 -35.44 -99.51 -8.92
CA GLU A 89 -34.16 -99.42 -8.22
C GLU A 89 -33.16 -98.51 -8.98
N ALA A 90 -33.00 -98.70 -10.30
CA ALA A 90 -32.14 -97.86 -11.13
C ALA A 90 -32.63 -96.39 -11.24
N SER A 91 -33.94 -96.18 -11.24
CA SER A 91 -34.51 -94.82 -11.17
C SER A 91 -34.30 -94.19 -9.80
N GLY A 92 -34.38 -94.98 -8.73
CA GLY A 92 -34.13 -94.54 -7.35
C GLY A 92 -32.68 -94.12 -7.14
N THR A 93 -31.70 -94.88 -7.65
CA THR A 93 -30.28 -94.49 -7.59
C THR A 93 -30.04 -93.20 -8.35
N ARG A 94 -30.64 -93.02 -9.53
CA ARG A 94 -30.51 -91.79 -10.32
C ARG A 94 -31.15 -90.59 -9.61
N VAL A 95 -32.28 -90.77 -8.94
CA VAL A 95 -32.91 -89.71 -8.15
C VAL A 95 -32.00 -89.33 -6.98
N ALA A 96 -31.42 -90.30 -6.26
CA ALA A 96 -30.49 -90.02 -5.18
C ALA A 96 -29.24 -89.25 -5.66
N GLU A 97 -28.65 -89.63 -6.79
CA GLU A 97 -27.53 -88.89 -7.40
C GLU A 97 -27.90 -87.44 -7.74
N LEU A 98 -29.08 -87.22 -8.33
CA LEU A 98 -29.56 -85.87 -8.65
C LEU A 98 -29.88 -85.04 -7.41
N GLU A 99 -30.35 -85.67 -6.33
CA GLU A 99 -30.59 -85.02 -5.05
C GLU A 99 -29.27 -84.58 -4.40
N GLU A 100 -28.24 -85.44 -4.40
CA GLU A 100 -26.89 -85.09 -3.94
C GLU A 100 -26.29 -83.95 -4.78
N GLU A 101 -26.40 -84.00 -6.10
CA GLU A 101 -25.92 -82.93 -6.98
C GLU A 101 -26.67 -81.61 -6.71
N ARG A 102 -27.99 -81.67 -6.51
CA ARG A 102 -28.80 -80.51 -6.15
C ARG A 102 -28.38 -79.93 -4.81
N GLU A 103 -28.07 -80.75 -3.81
CA GLU A 103 -27.55 -80.29 -2.51
C GLU A 103 -26.17 -79.62 -2.67
N ARG A 104 -25.24 -80.25 -3.39
CA ARG A 104 -23.93 -79.65 -3.70
C ARG A 104 -24.05 -78.31 -4.43
N LEU A 105 -24.95 -78.21 -5.40
CA LEU A 105 -25.21 -76.96 -6.11
C LEU A 105 -25.81 -75.89 -5.19
N ARG A 106 -26.72 -76.26 -4.29
CA ARG A 106 -27.29 -75.34 -3.30
C ARG A 106 -26.24 -74.80 -2.34
N GLU A 107 -25.36 -75.65 -1.82
CA GLU A 107 -24.25 -75.23 -0.97
C GLU A 107 -23.35 -74.25 -1.71
N ARG A 108 -22.98 -74.56 -2.95
CA ARG A 108 -22.14 -73.68 -3.78
C ARG A 108 -22.81 -72.34 -4.08
N ILE A 109 -24.12 -72.32 -4.31
CA ILE A 109 -24.89 -71.08 -4.46
C ILE A 109 -24.83 -70.27 -3.16
N ALA A 110 -25.07 -70.90 -2.01
CA ALA A 110 -25.01 -70.23 -0.71
C ALA A 110 -23.62 -69.64 -0.40
N GLU A 111 -22.55 -70.34 -0.78
CA GLU A 111 -21.17 -69.81 -0.68
C GLU A 111 -20.97 -68.57 -1.56
N PHE A 112 -21.40 -68.62 -2.82
CA PHE A 112 -21.30 -67.47 -3.73
C PHE A 112 -22.12 -66.27 -3.23
N GLU A 113 -23.33 -66.50 -2.74
CA GLU A 113 -24.16 -65.44 -2.13
C GLU A 113 -23.45 -64.80 -0.93
N GLU A 114 -22.83 -65.60 -0.05
CA GLU A 114 -22.09 -65.08 1.09
C GLU A 114 -20.82 -64.33 0.67
N GLU A 115 -20.11 -64.80 -0.36
CA GLU A 115 -19.01 -64.06 -0.97
C GLU A 115 -19.45 -62.71 -1.53
N GLU A 116 -20.57 -62.66 -2.24
CA GLU A 116 -21.14 -61.42 -2.77
C GLU A 116 -21.51 -60.47 -1.64
N ARG A 117 -22.17 -60.95 -0.58
CA ARG A 117 -22.45 -60.15 0.63
C ARG A 117 -21.19 -59.62 1.28
N ARG A 118 -20.11 -60.42 1.35
CA ARG A 118 -18.80 -59.98 1.87
C ARG A 118 -18.16 -58.92 0.98
N ARG A 119 -18.22 -59.08 -0.34
CA ARG A 119 -17.74 -58.09 -1.31
C ARG A 119 -18.54 -56.79 -1.19
N TRP A 120 -19.86 -56.88 -1.07
CA TRP A 120 -20.73 -55.73 -0.88
C TRP A 120 -20.40 -54.97 0.41
N ARG A 121 -20.29 -55.65 1.56
CA ARG A 121 -19.86 -55.03 2.82
C ARG A 121 -18.49 -54.34 2.73
N ARG A 122 -17.53 -54.94 2.00
CA ARG A 122 -16.21 -54.33 1.79
C ARG A 122 -16.28 -53.07 0.94
N ARG A 123 -17.04 -53.08 -0.15
CA ARG A 123 -17.28 -51.90 -1.01
C ARG A 123 -17.96 -50.80 -0.21
N GLU A 124 -19.02 -51.13 0.52
CA GLU A 124 -19.73 -50.16 1.36
C GLU A 124 -18.80 -49.54 2.42
N GLY A 125 -17.93 -50.34 3.04
CA GLY A 125 -16.91 -49.84 3.96
C GLY A 125 -15.87 -48.92 3.29
N GLN A 126 -15.50 -49.20 2.04
CA GLN A 126 -14.64 -48.33 1.23
C GLN A 126 -15.37 -47.03 0.85
N ASP A 127 -16.62 -47.10 0.40
CA ASP A 127 -17.43 -45.95 0.01
C ASP A 127 -17.62 -44.99 1.19
N ARG A 128 -17.85 -45.52 2.39
CA ARG A 128 -17.91 -44.70 3.62
C ARG A 128 -16.59 -43.99 3.93
N ARG A 129 -15.44 -44.63 3.67
CA ARG A 129 -14.13 -43.99 3.83
C ARG A 129 -13.88 -42.93 2.77
N VAL A 130 -14.20 -43.21 1.50
CA VAL A 130 -14.11 -42.26 0.40
C VAL A 130 -14.98 -41.04 0.69
N ALA A 131 -16.22 -41.23 1.14
CA ALA A 131 -17.11 -40.13 1.52
C ALA A 131 -16.57 -39.29 2.67
N ARG A 132 -15.90 -39.91 3.66
CA ARG A 132 -15.25 -39.18 4.76
C ARG A 132 -14.10 -38.32 4.25
N LEU A 133 -13.21 -38.92 3.46
CA LEU A 133 -12.07 -38.22 2.87
C LEU A 133 -12.50 -37.10 1.93
N GLY A 134 -13.57 -37.31 1.14
CA GLY A 134 -14.16 -36.27 0.30
C GLY A 134 -14.57 -35.04 1.10
N ARG A 135 -15.29 -35.22 2.22
CA ARG A 135 -15.66 -34.11 3.12
C ARG A 135 -14.46 -33.46 3.83
N GLU A 136 -13.36 -34.17 4.00
CA GLU A 136 -12.12 -33.60 4.54
C GLU A 136 -11.42 -32.73 3.48
N LEU A 137 -11.33 -33.22 2.24
CA LEU A 137 -10.80 -32.45 1.12
C LEU A 137 -11.62 -31.18 0.88
N GLU A 138 -12.95 -31.28 0.82
CA GLU A 138 -13.83 -30.11 0.66
C GLU A 138 -13.60 -29.05 1.77
N ARG A 139 -13.39 -29.48 3.02
CA ARG A 139 -13.08 -28.57 4.13
C ARG A 139 -11.72 -27.90 3.95
N ARG A 140 -10.71 -28.65 3.50
CA ARG A 140 -9.37 -28.12 3.23
C ARG A 140 -9.35 -27.18 2.04
N ASP A 141 -10.07 -27.50 0.98
CA ASP A 141 -10.20 -26.63 -0.20
C ASP A 141 -10.87 -25.30 0.18
N ALA A 142 -11.92 -25.35 1.00
CA ALA A 142 -12.54 -24.13 1.53
C ALA A 142 -11.61 -23.32 2.45
N GLU A 143 -10.74 -23.98 3.22
CA GLU A 143 -9.72 -23.33 4.05
C GLU A 143 -8.63 -22.69 3.18
N ILE A 144 -8.14 -23.39 2.16
CA ILE A 144 -7.16 -22.89 1.19
C ILE A 144 -7.71 -21.64 0.49
N GLN A 145 -8.93 -21.69 -0.04
CA GLN A 145 -9.56 -20.54 -0.70
C GLN A 145 -9.64 -19.32 0.23
N ARG A 146 -10.00 -19.52 1.51
CA ARG A 146 -10.01 -18.43 2.49
C ARG A 146 -8.62 -17.85 2.70
N LEU A 147 -7.61 -18.70 2.86
CA LEU A 147 -6.22 -18.24 3.02
C LEU A 147 -5.71 -17.52 1.77
N GLU A 148 -6.04 -17.99 0.57
CA GLU A 148 -5.70 -17.33 -0.68
C GLU A 148 -6.30 -15.92 -0.74
N THR A 149 -7.59 -15.77 -0.43
CA THR A 149 -8.22 -14.42 -0.38
C THR A 149 -7.57 -13.51 0.65
N LEU A 150 -7.15 -14.04 1.80
CA LEU A 150 -6.46 -13.26 2.83
C LEU A 150 -5.06 -12.84 2.36
N VAL A 151 -4.32 -13.74 1.72
CA VAL A 151 -3.00 -13.45 1.15
C VAL A 151 -3.11 -12.37 0.07
N GLU A 152 -4.10 -12.47 -0.81
CA GLU A 152 -4.36 -11.46 -1.85
C GLU A 152 -4.70 -10.10 -1.23
N GLN A 153 -5.56 -10.07 -0.21
CA GLN A 153 -5.87 -8.84 0.53
C GLN A 153 -4.62 -8.21 1.17
N ARG A 154 -3.80 -9.02 1.85
CA ARG A 154 -2.55 -8.53 2.47
C ARG A 154 -1.53 -8.07 1.44
N ALA A 155 -1.44 -8.74 0.30
CA ALA A 155 -0.58 -8.28 -0.81
C ALA A 155 -1.05 -6.91 -1.31
N GLY A 156 -2.36 -6.73 -1.50
CA GLY A 156 -2.95 -5.44 -1.88
C GLY A 156 -2.68 -4.33 -0.86
N GLU A 157 -2.78 -4.62 0.44
CA GLU A 157 -2.43 -3.67 1.50
C GLU A 157 -0.95 -3.29 1.46
N ILE A 158 -0.03 -4.27 1.31
CA ILE A 158 1.41 -4.01 1.21
C ILE A 158 1.71 -3.12 0.00
N GLU A 159 1.07 -3.36 -1.14
CA GLU A 159 1.23 -2.50 -2.31
C GLU A 159 0.70 -1.08 -2.07
N ALA A 160 -0.46 -0.94 -1.42
CA ALA A 160 -1.02 0.36 -1.08
C ALA A 160 -0.07 1.16 -0.17
N TYR A 161 0.41 0.55 0.92
CA TYR A 161 1.42 1.17 1.79
C TYR A 161 2.73 1.45 1.03
N GLY A 162 3.12 0.58 0.11
CA GLY A 162 4.28 0.79 -0.75
C GLY A 162 4.13 2.00 -1.67
N ARG A 163 2.93 2.26 -2.19
CA ARG A 163 2.64 3.47 -2.99
C ARG A 163 2.60 4.72 -2.11
N GLU A 164 1.91 4.67 -0.97
CA GLU A 164 1.82 5.81 -0.03
C GLU A 164 3.20 6.23 0.49
N THR A 165 4.06 5.27 0.83
CA THR A 165 5.43 5.55 1.28
C THR A 165 6.28 6.17 0.17
N LYS A 166 6.19 5.66 -1.06
CA LYS A 166 6.86 6.27 -2.23
C LYS A 166 6.38 7.70 -2.48
N ASP A 167 5.08 7.93 -2.47
CA ASP A 167 4.50 9.26 -2.66
C ASP A 167 4.95 10.23 -1.56
N ALA A 168 4.99 9.77 -0.31
CA ALA A 168 5.47 10.56 0.82
C ALA A 168 6.97 10.90 0.70
N VAL A 169 7.79 9.96 0.22
CA VAL A 169 9.21 10.19 -0.07
C VAL A 169 9.35 11.22 -1.20
N SER A 170 8.66 11.02 -2.33
CA SER A 170 8.71 11.96 -3.46
C SER A 170 8.27 13.38 -3.07
N ARG A 171 7.24 13.52 -2.21
CA ARG A 171 6.84 14.84 -1.68
C ARG A 171 7.93 15.48 -0.84
N LYS A 172 8.62 14.69 0.01
CA LYS A 172 9.74 15.18 0.82
C LYS A 172 10.93 15.56 -0.04
N ASP A 173 11.25 14.79 -1.08
CA ASP A 173 12.34 15.08 -2.01
C ASP A 173 12.09 16.40 -2.75
N VAL A 174 10.87 16.61 -3.26
CA VAL A 174 10.49 17.89 -3.89
C VAL A 174 10.60 19.06 -2.91
N ALA A 175 10.11 18.89 -1.67
CA ALA A 175 10.21 19.93 -0.65
C ALA A 175 11.67 20.23 -0.24
N LEU A 176 12.53 19.21 -0.21
CA LEU A 176 13.96 19.35 0.03
C LEU A 176 14.62 20.14 -1.10
N GLU A 177 14.34 19.80 -2.36
CA GLU A 177 14.87 20.54 -3.52
C GLU A 177 14.44 22.01 -3.49
N GLU A 178 13.18 22.29 -3.16
CA GLU A 178 12.69 23.66 -3.03
C GLU A 178 13.38 24.41 -1.90
N ALA A 179 13.58 23.77 -0.74
CA ALA A 179 14.31 24.35 0.38
C ALA A 179 15.77 24.65 0.02
N LEU A 180 16.45 23.74 -0.69
CA LEU A 180 17.82 23.95 -1.17
C LEU A 180 17.90 25.13 -2.15
N ARG A 181 16.99 25.20 -3.14
CA ARG A 181 16.92 26.36 -4.06
C ARG A 181 16.70 27.67 -3.32
N ARG A 182 15.87 27.66 -2.27
CA ARG A 182 15.63 28.85 -1.43
C ARG A 182 16.87 29.25 -0.64
N ILE A 183 17.61 28.28 -0.09
CA ILE A 183 18.87 28.54 0.63
C ILE A 183 19.89 29.16 -0.33
N GLU A 184 20.09 28.59 -1.52
CA GLU A 184 20.99 29.14 -2.52
C GLU A 184 20.61 30.57 -2.95
N GLY A 185 19.31 30.89 -2.98
CA GLY A 185 18.83 32.25 -3.24
C GLY A 185 19.23 33.20 -2.11
N LEU A 186 19.00 32.80 -0.86
CA LEU A 186 19.36 33.59 0.32
C LEU A 186 20.87 33.76 0.49
N GLU A 187 21.67 32.77 0.11
CA GLU A 187 23.13 32.86 0.10
C GLU A 187 23.61 33.94 -0.87
N ARG A 188 23.08 33.98 -2.10
CA ARG A 188 23.39 35.05 -3.06
C ARG A 188 22.96 36.42 -2.56
N ASP A 189 21.75 36.54 -2.01
CA ASP A 189 21.27 37.80 -1.43
C ASP A 189 22.17 38.28 -0.27
N LEU A 190 22.72 37.35 0.51
CA LEU A 190 23.62 37.65 1.61
C LEU A 190 25.00 38.10 1.10
N GLU A 191 25.56 37.41 0.11
CA GLU A 191 26.81 37.81 -0.57
C GLU A 191 26.69 39.21 -1.18
N GLU A 192 25.58 39.51 -1.86
CA GLU A 192 25.30 40.84 -2.40
C GLU A 192 25.28 41.90 -1.29
N ARG A 193 24.59 41.63 -0.17
CA ARG A 193 24.55 42.56 0.97
C ARG A 193 25.91 42.75 1.64
N GLU A 194 26.71 41.69 1.73
CA GLU A 194 28.07 41.77 2.26
C GLU A 194 28.96 42.64 1.36
N SER A 195 28.84 42.52 0.04
CA SER A 195 29.57 43.39 -0.90
C SER A 195 29.18 44.86 -0.74
N VAL A 196 27.88 45.16 -0.64
CA VAL A 196 27.39 46.52 -0.40
C VAL A 196 27.86 47.07 0.95
N ALA A 197 27.88 46.23 1.99
CA ALA A 197 28.39 46.62 3.30
C ALA A 197 29.90 46.93 3.26
N ALA A 198 30.68 46.18 2.49
CA ALA A 198 32.09 46.46 2.27
C ALA A 198 32.30 47.79 1.55
N ASP A 199 31.56 48.05 0.46
CA ASP A 199 31.63 49.30 -0.32
C ASP A 199 31.26 50.53 0.54
N LEU A 200 30.22 50.39 1.38
CA LEU A 200 29.83 51.43 2.34
C LEU A 200 30.91 51.62 3.41
N GLY A 201 31.52 50.54 3.90
CA GLY A 201 32.65 50.58 4.82
C GLY A 201 33.83 51.38 4.26
N ASP A 202 34.22 51.10 3.00
CA ASP A 202 35.27 51.82 2.29
C ASP A 202 34.93 53.30 2.11
N THR A 203 33.66 53.60 1.81
CA THR A 203 33.17 54.97 1.66
C THR A 203 33.23 55.73 2.99
N ILE A 204 32.79 55.12 4.08
CA ILE A 204 32.91 55.69 5.43
C ILE A 204 34.39 55.90 5.79
N GLY A 205 35.25 54.94 5.46
CA GLY A 205 36.70 55.06 5.67
C GLY A 205 37.30 56.27 4.97
N ARG A 206 36.96 56.48 3.69
CA ARG A 206 37.38 57.67 2.93
C ARG A 206 36.86 58.96 3.56
N LEU A 207 35.57 59.06 3.84
CA LEU A 207 34.96 60.27 4.41
C LEU A 207 35.55 60.62 5.78
N ARG A 208 35.87 59.61 6.61
CA ARG A 208 36.56 59.83 7.89
C ARG A 208 37.96 60.40 7.68
N ALA A 209 38.73 59.84 6.74
CA ALA A 209 40.07 60.35 6.43
C ALA A 209 40.04 61.79 5.88
N GLU A 210 39.05 62.11 5.04
CA GLU A 210 38.83 63.48 4.56
C GLU A 210 38.50 64.44 5.71
N LEU A 211 37.61 64.03 6.61
CA LEU A 211 37.22 64.80 7.78
C LEU A 211 38.40 65.01 8.75
N ASP A 212 39.20 63.98 9.01
CA ASP A 212 40.39 64.07 9.86
C ASP A 212 41.41 65.06 9.27
N LEU A 213 41.63 65.01 7.95
CA LEU A 213 42.49 65.96 7.23
C LEU A 213 41.96 67.40 7.37
N GLU A 214 40.65 67.60 7.26
CA GLU A 214 40.03 68.90 7.46
C GLU A 214 40.22 69.41 8.90
N TYR A 215 40.00 68.57 9.91
CA TYR A 215 40.24 68.91 11.31
C TYR A 215 41.70 69.28 11.57
N GLU A 216 42.66 68.55 11.00
CA GLU A 216 44.09 68.87 11.09
C GLU A 216 44.42 70.21 10.43
N LEU A 217 43.81 70.53 9.28
CA LEU A 217 43.95 71.84 8.64
C LEU A 217 43.38 72.95 9.52
N ARG A 218 42.15 72.79 10.04
CA ARG A 218 41.53 73.75 10.95
C ARG A 218 42.37 73.96 12.20
N ARG A 219 42.91 72.88 12.80
CA ARG A 219 43.78 72.95 13.97
C ARG A 219 45.06 73.76 13.67
N ARG A 220 45.70 73.52 12.53
CA ARG A 220 46.88 74.30 12.10
C ARG A 220 46.54 75.77 11.88
N MET A 221 45.36 76.06 11.34
CA MET A 221 44.87 77.43 11.10
C MET A 221 44.36 78.13 12.38
N ALA A 222 44.02 77.39 13.43
CA ALA A 222 43.59 77.94 14.70
C ALA A 222 44.74 78.57 15.50
N GLU A 223 46.00 78.22 15.21
CA GLU A 223 47.16 78.85 15.82
C GLU A 223 47.21 80.35 15.43
N PRO A 224 47.27 81.27 16.42
CA PRO A 224 47.20 82.72 16.18
C PRO A 224 48.20 83.21 15.13
N GLU A 225 49.43 82.70 15.16
CA GLU A 225 50.49 83.09 14.22
C GLU A 225 50.19 82.69 12.77
N ASN A 226 49.66 81.48 12.57
CA ASN A 226 49.31 80.98 11.23
C ASN A 226 48.09 81.73 10.68
N ARG A 227 47.12 82.05 11.55
CA ARG A 227 45.93 82.83 11.20
C ARG A 227 46.29 84.25 10.76
N ILE A 228 47.16 84.92 11.52
CA ILE A 228 47.64 86.27 11.18
C ILE A 228 48.40 86.26 9.85
N ARG A 229 49.30 85.29 9.61
CA ARG A 229 50.01 85.15 8.33
C ARG A 229 49.05 84.92 7.16
N ALA A 230 48.14 83.95 7.28
CA ALA A 230 47.18 83.63 6.23
C ALA A 230 46.22 84.80 5.94
N GLY A 231 45.79 85.52 6.96
CA GLY A 231 44.95 86.71 6.78
C GLY A 231 45.70 87.86 6.09
N ILE A 232 47.00 88.05 6.37
CA ILE A 232 47.82 89.06 5.69
C ILE A 232 48.02 88.70 4.23
N ASP A 233 48.27 87.42 3.92
CA ASP A 233 48.36 86.94 2.53
C ASP A 233 47.04 87.15 1.79
N LEU A 234 45.91 86.88 2.45
CA LEU A 234 44.57 87.12 1.93
C LEU A 234 44.33 88.62 1.65
N PHE A 235 44.71 89.51 2.57
CA PHE A 235 44.65 90.96 2.37
C PHE A 235 45.56 91.43 1.23
N ASN A 236 46.79 90.92 1.15
CA ASN A 236 47.76 91.23 0.11
C ASN A 236 47.30 90.77 -1.29
N GLY A 237 46.47 89.72 -1.38
CA GLY A 237 45.83 89.29 -2.62
C GLY A 237 44.57 90.08 -2.98
N SER A 238 44.02 90.87 -2.05
CA SER A 238 42.75 91.59 -2.23
C SER A 238 42.90 92.88 -3.03
N GLU A 239 41.77 93.37 -3.57
CA GLU A 239 41.74 94.66 -4.27
C GLU A 239 42.01 95.85 -3.33
N HIS A 240 41.76 95.68 -2.02
CA HIS A 240 41.97 96.71 -1.01
C HIS A 240 43.46 97.09 -0.86
N LEU A 241 44.39 96.20 -1.25
CA LEU A 241 45.81 96.52 -1.32
C LEU A 241 46.09 97.72 -2.24
N ARG A 242 45.38 97.81 -3.37
CA ARG A 242 45.53 98.94 -4.32
C ARG A 242 45.01 100.23 -3.71
N SER A 243 43.93 100.16 -2.92
CA SER A 243 43.34 101.30 -2.20
C SER A 243 44.33 101.87 -1.18
N VAL A 244 44.83 101.01 -0.27
CA VAL A 244 45.84 101.38 0.73
C VAL A 244 47.11 101.91 0.06
N GLY A 245 47.56 101.27 -1.02
CA GLY A 245 48.72 101.72 -1.79
C GLY A 245 48.52 103.09 -2.46
N SER A 246 47.30 103.43 -2.87
CA SER A 246 46.98 104.75 -3.44
C SER A 246 47.04 105.85 -2.38
N ILE A 247 46.45 105.61 -1.21
CA ILE A 247 46.44 106.56 -0.08
C ILE A 247 47.87 106.78 0.45
N SER A 248 48.67 105.71 0.50
CA SER A 248 50.06 105.77 0.96
C SER A 248 50.97 106.59 0.04
N LYS A 249 50.64 106.75 -1.25
CA LYS A 249 51.39 107.64 -2.16
C LYS A 249 51.21 109.11 -1.79
N SER A 250 50.02 109.50 -1.34
CA SER A 250 49.70 110.88 -0.96
C SER A 250 50.11 111.21 0.47
N LEU A 251 49.97 110.27 1.41
CA LEU A 251 50.11 110.53 2.84
C LEU A 251 51.36 109.87 3.46
N GLY A 252 52.19 109.21 2.66
CA GLY A 252 53.37 108.49 3.13
C GLY A 252 53.05 107.09 3.66
N SER A 253 54.06 106.42 4.22
CA SER A 253 53.92 105.05 4.72
C SER A 253 53.00 104.99 5.94
N PRO A 254 51.95 104.15 5.95
CA PRO A 254 51.10 103.97 7.11
C PRO A 254 51.82 103.18 8.20
N GLU A 255 51.47 103.48 9.45
CA GLU A 255 51.66 102.56 10.56
C GLU A 255 50.59 101.46 10.44
N VAL A 256 51.02 100.20 10.53
CA VAL A 256 50.12 99.05 10.36
C VAL A 256 50.06 98.27 11.66
N HIS A 257 48.84 98.09 12.13
CA HIS A 257 48.54 97.23 13.25
C HIS A 257 47.72 96.04 12.76
N VAL A 258 48.11 94.84 13.17
CA VAL A 258 47.42 93.60 12.86
C VAL A 258 47.09 92.89 14.15
N ALA A 259 45.80 92.68 14.41
CA ALA A 259 45.32 91.94 15.57
C ALA A 259 44.28 90.90 15.15
N LEU A 260 44.04 89.93 16.02
CA LEU A 260 42.88 89.05 15.92
C LEU A 260 41.71 89.73 16.60
N GLU A 261 40.53 89.67 15.98
CA GLU A 261 39.31 90.12 16.64
C GLU A 261 39.05 89.28 17.91
N PRO A 262 38.80 89.89 19.08
CA PRO A 262 38.55 89.14 20.30
C PRO A 262 37.18 88.45 20.29
N ASP A 263 37.04 87.39 21.09
CA ASP A 263 35.77 86.71 21.41
C ASP A 263 35.03 85.99 20.25
N VAL A 264 35.76 85.61 19.20
CA VAL A 264 35.25 84.77 18.10
C VAL A 264 36.04 83.46 18.04
N ASP A 265 35.36 82.30 17.88
CA ASP A 265 36.00 80.97 17.81
C ASP A 265 36.96 80.82 16.61
N GLU A 266 36.65 81.53 15.51
CA GLU A 266 37.50 81.67 14.33
C GLU A 266 37.66 83.16 13.94
N PRO A 267 38.46 83.93 14.70
CA PRO A 267 38.46 85.37 14.58
C PRO A 267 39.08 85.83 13.26
N PRO A 268 38.47 86.80 12.54
CA PRO A 268 39.16 87.45 11.44
C PRO A 268 40.37 88.23 11.98
N ILE A 269 41.34 88.44 11.10
CA ILE A 269 42.41 89.38 11.40
C ILE A 269 41.93 90.78 11.04
N ILE A 270 42.19 91.75 11.90
CA ILE A 270 41.91 93.16 11.65
C ILE A 270 43.24 93.83 11.31
N LEU A 271 43.33 94.37 10.09
CA LEU A 271 44.45 95.20 9.65
C LEU A 271 44.03 96.66 9.73
N THR A 272 44.64 97.41 10.63
CA THR A 272 44.40 98.85 10.79
C THR A 272 45.59 99.62 10.25
N PHE A 273 45.31 100.52 9.31
CA PHE A 273 46.28 101.40 8.68
C PHE A 273 46.04 102.81 9.19
N THR A 274 47.07 103.45 9.75
CA THR A 274 47.02 104.85 10.20
C THR A 274 48.05 105.68 9.44
N TRP A 275 47.62 106.81 8.88
CA TRP A 275 48.49 107.74 8.16
C TRP A 275 48.69 109.03 8.94
N GLN A 276 49.93 109.30 9.34
CA GLN A 276 50.38 110.55 9.99
C GLN A 276 49.53 110.97 11.21
N GLY A 277 48.80 110.04 11.84
CA GLY A 277 47.89 110.32 12.95
C GLY A 277 46.64 111.13 12.56
N ILE A 278 46.29 111.21 11.27
CA ILE A 278 45.16 112.01 10.77
C ILE A 278 44.04 111.11 10.25
N THR A 279 44.35 110.09 9.45
CA THR A 279 43.32 109.23 8.86
C THR A 279 43.62 107.76 9.10
N TRP A 280 42.58 106.93 9.21
CA TRP A 280 42.74 105.49 9.35
C TRP A 280 41.73 104.69 8.53
N GLN A 281 42.09 103.45 8.22
CA GLN A 281 41.22 102.45 7.62
C GLN A 281 41.47 101.09 8.26
N ALA A 282 40.41 100.36 8.56
CA ALA A 282 40.48 99.00 9.08
C ALA A 282 39.86 98.01 8.08
N TYR A 283 40.51 96.87 7.93
CA TYR A 283 40.06 95.78 7.08
C TYR A 283 40.03 94.49 7.90
N ALA A 284 38.92 93.76 7.82
CA ALA A 284 38.86 92.39 8.31
C ALA A 284 39.23 91.44 7.17
N ALA A 285 40.16 90.53 7.44
CA ALA A 285 40.49 89.41 6.56
C ALA A 285 40.26 88.10 7.33
N ASN A 286 39.30 87.29 6.89
CA ASN A 286 38.98 86.02 7.54
C ASN A 286 39.57 84.85 6.75
N PRO A 287 40.67 84.23 7.21
CA PRO A 287 41.25 83.06 6.56
C PRO A 287 40.52 81.74 6.90
N GLY A 288 39.43 81.79 7.68
CA GLY A 288 38.62 80.63 8.07
C GLY A 288 38.02 79.91 6.86
N LEU A 289 38.10 78.57 6.88
CA LEU A 289 37.63 77.73 5.77
C LEU A 289 36.09 77.71 5.68
N ALA A 290 35.39 78.00 6.78
CA ALA A 290 33.93 78.06 6.84
C ALA A 290 33.34 79.35 6.24
N VAL A 291 34.18 80.31 5.85
CA VAL A 291 33.74 81.62 5.33
C VAL A 291 33.68 81.60 3.81
N GLU A 292 32.47 81.82 3.26
CA GLU A 292 32.23 82.03 1.82
C GLU A 292 32.88 83.35 1.33
N GLU A 293 33.22 83.44 0.04
CA GLU A 293 33.81 84.65 -0.55
C GLU A 293 32.80 85.82 -0.65
N PRO A 294 33.21 87.10 -0.45
CA PRO A 294 34.56 87.62 -0.27
C PRO A 294 35.07 87.57 1.18
N ARG A 295 36.34 87.18 1.35
CA ARG A 295 36.97 86.96 2.67
C ARG A 295 37.70 88.17 3.24
N VAL A 296 37.77 89.28 2.50
CA VAL A 296 38.34 90.56 2.94
C VAL A 296 37.32 91.66 2.73
N TYR A 297 37.06 92.45 3.77
CA TYR A 297 36.15 93.59 3.70
C TYR A 297 36.64 94.73 4.58
N GLN A 298 36.25 95.95 4.23
CA GLN A 298 36.55 97.12 5.04
C GLN A 298 35.59 97.18 6.22
N THR A 299 36.12 97.22 7.45
CA THR A 299 35.34 97.30 8.69
C THR A 299 35.17 98.71 9.19
N GLY A 300 36.09 99.63 8.85
CA GLY A 300 36.02 101.01 9.30
C GLY A 300 36.94 101.96 8.54
N ALA A 301 36.66 103.25 8.68
CA ALA A 301 37.53 104.34 8.28
C ALA A 301 37.18 105.61 9.06
N GLY A 302 38.16 106.49 9.28
CA GLY A 302 37.94 107.78 9.93
C GLY A 302 39.02 108.81 9.59
N GLU A 303 38.66 110.08 9.76
CA GLU A 303 39.53 111.27 9.60
C GLU A 303 40.02 111.81 10.95
N ASP A 304 39.84 111.05 12.03
CA ASP A 304 40.42 111.26 13.34
C ASP A 304 40.80 109.90 13.98
N LEU A 305 41.68 109.88 14.97
CA LEU A 305 42.13 108.64 15.64
C LEU A 305 41.14 108.12 16.70
N SER A 306 39.94 108.68 16.79
CA SER A 306 38.98 108.38 17.86
C SER A 306 38.45 106.92 17.83
N GLY A 307 38.64 106.23 16.71
CA GLY A 307 38.21 104.86 16.47
C GLY A 307 39.33 103.82 16.37
N VAL A 308 40.57 104.16 16.73
CA VAL A 308 41.74 103.25 16.60
C VAL A 308 42.46 103.10 17.93
N ASP A 309 42.80 101.86 18.29
CA ASP A 309 43.64 101.56 19.45
C ASP A 309 45.08 102.06 19.25
N HIS A 310 45.64 102.70 20.28
CA HIS A 310 46.98 103.33 20.25
C HIS A 310 48.14 102.35 20.52
N GLU A 311 48.02 101.10 20.07
CA GLU A 311 49.08 100.12 20.19
C GLU A 311 50.26 100.42 19.24
N PRO A 312 51.50 100.07 19.60
CA PRO A 312 52.64 100.25 18.70
C PRO A 312 52.46 99.42 17.42
N PRO A 313 52.89 99.92 16.25
CA PRO A 313 52.74 99.20 14.99
C PRO A 313 53.53 97.89 15.03
N ASN A 314 52.85 96.79 14.73
CA ASN A 314 53.42 95.43 14.72
C ASN A 314 53.58 94.86 13.30
N ALA A 315 53.26 95.65 12.27
CA ALA A 315 53.44 95.33 10.86
C ALA A 315 53.87 96.59 10.08
N ARG A 316 54.37 96.39 8.85
CA ARG A 316 54.74 97.49 7.94
C ARG A 316 54.30 97.24 6.52
N LEU A 317 54.13 98.33 5.79
CA LEU A 317 53.95 98.31 4.34
C LEU A 317 55.33 98.26 3.65
N GLY A 318 55.65 97.13 3.01
CA GLY A 318 56.89 96.91 2.27
C GLY A 318 56.81 97.34 0.79
N PRO A 319 57.86 97.01 -0.01
CA PRO A 319 57.90 97.33 -1.44
C PRO A 319 56.70 96.75 -2.19
N GLY A 320 56.10 97.54 -3.08
CA GLY A 320 54.91 97.15 -3.83
C GLY A 320 53.59 97.23 -3.04
N GLY A 321 53.60 97.85 -1.84
CA GLY A 321 52.40 98.08 -1.04
C GLY A 321 51.91 96.85 -0.27
N ARG A 322 52.74 95.81 -0.13
CA ARG A 322 52.40 94.58 0.60
C ARG A 322 52.63 94.73 2.10
N VAL A 323 51.75 94.15 2.91
CA VAL A 323 51.87 94.11 4.37
C VAL A 323 52.78 92.95 4.77
N PHE A 324 53.71 93.22 5.69
CA PHE A 324 54.58 92.22 6.32
C PHE A 324 54.50 92.36 7.84
N LEU A 325 54.45 91.24 8.57
CA LEU A 325 54.56 91.22 10.03
C LEU A 325 55.96 91.63 10.46
N GLY A 326 56.02 92.44 11.52
CA GLY A 326 57.25 92.86 12.17
C GLY A 326 57.93 94.10 11.59
N LEU A 327 58.84 94.62 12.40
CA LEU A 327 60.00 95.42 12.00
C LEU A 327 61.08 94.51 11.39
#